data_AF-A0A6J1BC39-F1
#
_entry.id   AF-A0A6J1BC39-F1
#
_cell.length_a   1.000
_cell.length_b   1.000
_cell.length_c   1.000
_cell.angle_alpha   90.00
_cell.angle_beta   90.00
_cell.angle_gamma   90.00
#
_symmetry.space_group_name_H-M   'P 1'
#
loop_
_entity.id
_entity.type
_entity.pdbx_description
1 polymer ?
#
loop_
_entity_poly.entity_id
_entity_poly.type
_entity_poly.pdbx_seq_one_letter_code
_entity_poly.pdbx_strand_id
1 'polypeptide(L)'
;MFQRWFQNRYDEAVKVTTPLSPWVVKQLSKWFNDAHHFVVKPINRVEFELKDGKKDRLVNLSKKTCSCCEFQTDLLPCNHAIAAISKCKHEAVEFYADNYKTTVLVEDYAGSIRLVGHPSEWDISLHVKQIVVLPLAWQCQTRKPRRKRIPLVGESSRPRRCSQCNRYRHNR
;
A
#
# COMPACT_ATOMS: atom_id res chain seq x y z
N MET A 1 -12.35 19.41 -8.50
CA MET A 1 -11.91 19.36 -9.91
C MET A 1 -10.48 18.84 -9.95
N PHE A 2 -10.18 17.90 -10.84
CA PHE A 2 -8.92 17.14 -10.87
C PHE A 2 -7.67 18.01 -11.12
N GLN A 3 -7.79 19.05 -11.95
CA GLN A 3 -6.71 20.00 -12.22
C GLN A 3 -6.25 20.76 -10.97
N ARG A 4 -7.21 21.31 -10.20
CA ARG A 4 -6.91 22.00 -8.94
C ARG A 4 -6.23 21.08 -7.94
N TRP A 5 -6.61 19.80 -7.92
CA TRP A 5 -5.96 18.82 -7.05
C TRP A 5 -4.50 18.60 -7.46
N PHE A 6 -4.19 18.49 -8.76
CA PHE A 6 -2.82 18.35 -9.26
C PHE A 6 -1.97 19.58 -8.93
N GLN A 7 -2.50 20.78 -9.16
CA GLN A 7 -1.82 22.03 -8.82
C GLN A 7 -1.53 22.14 -7.32
N ASN A 8 -2.51 21.81 -6.47
CA ASN A 8 -2.29 21.81 -5.03
C ASN A 8 -1.17 20.85 -4.61
N ARG A 9 -1.07 19.67 -5.25
CA ARG A 9 0.00 18.70 -4.98
C ARG A 9 1.36 19.17 -5.44
N TYR A 10 1.44 19.84 -6.59
CA TYR A 10 2.65 20.52 -7.03
C TYR A 10 3.08 21.59 -6.01
N ASP A 11 2.17 22.47 -5.62
CA ASP A 11 2.45 23.55 -4.66
C ASP A 11 2.87 23.00 -3.29
N GLU A 12 2.30 21.88 -2.85
CA GLU A 12 2.72 21.16 -1.65
C GLU A 12 4.12 20.54 -1.82
N ALA A 13 4.39 19.87 -2.93
CA ALA A 13 5.67 19.21 -3.21
C ALA A 13 6.83 20.22 -3.29
N VAL A 14 6.63 21.37 -3.93
CA VAL A 14 7.64 22.44 -4.04
C VAL A 14 8.03 23.03 -2.68
N LYS A 15 7.11 23.02 -1.70
CA LYS A 15 7.37 23.50 -0.33
C LYS A 15 8.19 22.51 0.50
N VAL A 16 8.33 21.26 0.07
CA VAL A 16 9.08 20.24 0.80
C VAL A 16 10.57 20.51 0.64
N THR A 17 11.24 20.78 1.77
CA THR A 17 12.69 21.05 1.82
C THR A 17 13.53 19.79 2.02
N THR A 18 12.91 18.68 2.45
CA THR A 18 13.59 17.41 2.67
C THR A 18 13.83 16.67 1.35
N PRO A 19 14.92 15.87 1.24
CA PRO A 19 15.21 15.11 0.01
C PRO A 19 14.18 14.01 -0.28
N LEU A 20 13.42 13.60 0.73
CA LEU A 20 12.37 12.58 0.64
C LEU A 20 11.00 13.20 0.90
N SER A 21 9.97 12.57 0.33
CA SER A 21 8.59 13.02 0.54
C SER A 21 8.18 13.01 2.02
N PRO A 22 7.25 13.88 2.46
CA PRO A 22 6.87 14.00 3.88
C PRO A 22 6.35 12.69 4.48
N TRP A 23 5.63 11.89 3.69
CA TRP A 23 5.13 10.59 4.13
C TRP A 23 6.29 9.63 4.45
N VAL A 24 7.33 9.59 3.61
CA VAL A 24 8.52 8.76 3.82
C VAL A 24 9.25 9.24 5.06
N VAL A 25 9.50 10.55 5.21
CA VAL A 25 10.17 11.11 6.39
C VAL A 25 9.46 10.70 7.69
N LYS A 26 8.13 10.77 7.72
CA LYS A 26 7.32 10.31 8.86
C LYS A 26 7.51 8.82 9.13
N GLN A 27 7.49 8.01 8.08
CA GLN A 27 7.66 6.56 8.19
C GLN A 27 9.07 6.18 8.67
N LEU A 28 10.09 6.91 8.23
CA LEU A 28 11.47 6.75 8.67
C LEU A 28 11.65 7.02 10.14
N SER A 29 11.07 8.09 10.66
CA SER A 29 11.12 8.38 12.10
C SER A 29 10.55 7.22 12.92
N LYS A 30 9.45 6.63 12.47
CA LYS A 30 8.86 5.45 13.11
C LYS A 30 9.79 4.24 13.02
N TRP A 31 10.23 3.87 11.83
CA TRP A 31 11.07 2.69 11.64
C TRP A 31 12.45 2.82 12.29
N PHE A 32 12.99 4.03 12.39
CA PHE A 32 14.23 4.29 13.11
C PHE A 32 14.06 4.00 14.61
N ASN A 33 12.96 4.46 15.21
CA ASN A 33 12.61 4.12 16.59
C ASN A 33 12.46 2.60 16.78
N ASP A 34 11.78 1.95 15.82
CA ASP A 34 11.62 0.49 15.81
C ASP A 34 12.94 -0.23 15.51
N ALA A 35 13.96 0.40 14.92
CA ALA A 35 15.19 -0.26 14.52
C ALA A 35 16.19 -0.42 15.68
N HIS A 36 16.07 0.38 16.74
CA HIS A 36 17.05 0.44 17.82
C HIS A 36 17.20 -0.84 18.64
N HIS A 37 16.20 -1.71 18.66
CA HIS A 37 16.25 -2.95 19.45
C HIS A 37 16.98 -4.09 18.73
N PHE A 38 17.26 -3.96 17.42
CA PHE A 38 17.94 -5.02 16.68
C PHE A 38 19.44 -5.06 16.98
N VAL A 39 19.95 -6.25 17.27
CA VAL A 39 21.39 -6.51 17.27
C VAL A 39 21.84 -6.80 15.83
N VAL A 40 22.60 -5.88 15.24
CA VAL A 40 23.10 -5.99 13.86
C VAL A 40 24.48 -6.65 13.86
N LYS A 41 24.58 -7.82 13.21
CA LYS A 41 25.84 -8.53 12.96
C LYS A 41 26.19 -8.48 11.47
N PRO A 42 27.31 -7.84 11.08
CA PRO A 42 27.76 -7.87 9.69
C PRO A 42 28.22 -9.28 9.32
N ILE A 43 27.74 -9.80 8.19
CA ILE A 43 28.26 -11.02 7.55
C ILE A 43 29.40 -10.65 6.60
N ASN A 44 29.18 -9.60 5.79
CA ASN A 44 30.18 -8.99 4.93
C ASN A 44 29.88 -7.49 4.77
N ARG A 45 30.46 -6.83 3.76
CA ARG A 45 30.28 -5.38 3.54
C ARG A 45 28.85 -4.98 3.17
N VAL A 46 28.05 -5.90 2.63
CA VAL A 46 26.71 -5.59 2.10
C VAL A 46 25.60 -6.44 2.74
N GLU A 47 25.95 -7.52 3.45
CA GLU A 47 25.02 -8.44 4.09
C GLU A 47 25.12 -8.41 5.62
N PHE A 48 23.94 -8.39 6.25
CA PHE A 48 23.78 -8.23 7.68
C PHE A 48 22.74 -9.21 8.21
N GLU A 49 23.06 -9.82 9.35
CA GLU A 49 22.13 -10.58 10.17
C GLU A 49 21.62 -9.68 11.30
N LEU A 50 20.30 -9.58 11.44
CA LEU A 50 19.65 -8.85 12.53
C LEU A 50 18.98 -9.81 13.49
N LYS A 51 19.23 -9.64 14.78
CA LYS A 51 18.63 -10.45 15.85
C LYS A 51 17.73 -9.59 16.75
N ASP A 52 16.53 -10.10 17.03
CA ASP A 52 15.50 -9.51 17.93
C ASP A 52 14.97 -10.56 18.93
N GLY A 53 15.73 -11.63 19.18
CA GLY A 53 15.33 -12.71 20.08
C GLY A 53 14.17 -13.61 19.61
N LYS A 54 13.35 -13.17 18.65
CA LYS A 54 12.26 -13.96 18.05
C LYS A 54 12.68 -14.69 16.79
N LYS A 55 13.14 -13.92 15.79
CA LYS A 55 13.50 -14.44 14.48
C LYS A 55 14.59 -13.60 13.86
N ASP A 56 15.64 -14.27 13.42
CA ASP A 56 16.75 -13.60 12.76
C ASP A 56 16.36 -13.20 11.33
N ARG A 57 16.84 -12.04 10.91
CA ARG A 57 16.57 -11.47 9.58
C ARG A 57 17.86 -11.26 8.82
N LEU A 58 17.82 -11.51 7.52
CA LEU A 58 18.94 -11.30 6.62
C LEU A 58 18.62 -10.09 5.74
N VAL A 59 19.53 -9.13 5.70
CA VAL A 59 19.44 -7.92 4.87
C VAL A 59 20.64 -7.90 3.93
N ASN A 60 20.39 -7.62 2.65
CA ASN A 60 21.43 -7.31 1.68
C ASN A 60 21.20 -5.89 1.14
N LEU A 61 22.09 -4.96 1.50
CA LEU A 61 21.99 -3.55 1.15
C LEU A 61 22.29 -3.28 -0.34
N SER A 62 23.18 -4.06 -0.95
CA SER A 62 23.52 -3.92 -2.38
C SER A 62 22.36 -4.34 -3.28
N LYS A 63 21.68 -5.44 -2.93
CA LYS A 63 20.51 -5.94 -3.67
C LYS A 63 19.20 -5.28 -3.23
N LYS A 64 19.23 -4.44 -2.20
CA LYS A 64 18.04 -3.84 -1.58
C LYS A 64 17.00 -4.88 -1.16
N THR A 65 17.43 -5.97 -0.52
CA THR A 65 16.54 -7.07 -0.10
C THR A 65 16.57 -7.32 1.40
N CYS A 66 15.45 -7.82 1.92
CA CYS A 66 15.34 -8.33 3.28
C CYS A 66 14.54 -9.63 3.31
N SER A 67 14.86 -10.54 4.23
CA SER A 67 14.07 -11.76 4.47
C SER A 67 12.67 -11.50 5.05
N CYS A 68 12.31 -10.26 5.40
CA CYS A 68 10.92 -9.87 5.68
C CYS A 68 10.11 -9.52 4.42
N CYS A 69 10.76 -9.43 3.26
CA CYS A 69 10.20 -9.08 1.97
C CYS A 69 9.75 -7.63 1.74
N GLU A 70 9.62 -6.82 2.78
CA GLU A 70 9.20 -5.42 2.64
C GLU A 70 10.18 -4.58 1.79
N PHE A 71 11.49 -4.76 1.95
CA PHE A 71 12.46 -3.92 1.23
C PHE A 71 12.34 -4.02 -0.30
N GLN A 72 12.24 -5.25 -0.81
CA GLN A 72 12.06 -5.47 -2.26
C GLN A 72 10.63 -5.23 -2.75
N THR A 73 9.63 -5.24 -1.87
CA THR A 73 8.21 -5.08 -2.25
C THR A 73 7.81 -3.62 -2.27
N ASP A 74 8.13 -2.90 -1.20
CA ASP A 74 7.78 -1.50 -1.03
C ASP A 74 8.84 -0.57 -1.65
N LEU A 75 9.97 -1.12 -2.08
CA LEU A 75 11.12 -0.36 -2.59
C LEU A 75 11.63 0.70 -1.58
N LEU A 76 11.39 0.43 -0.30
CA LEU A 76 11.74 1.24 0.85
C LEU A 76 12.47 0.35 1.88
N PRO A 77 13.57 0.80 2.48
CA PRO A 77 14.17 0.17 3.64
C PRO A 77 13.13 -0.10 4.74
N CYS A 78 12.92 -1.37 5.07
CA CYS A 78 12.19 -1.75 6.28
C CYS A 78 13.00 -1.41 7.54
N ASN A 79 12.40 -1.55 8.72
CA ASN A 79 13.10 -1.33 10.00
C ASN A 79 14.41 -2.15 10.13
N HIS A 80 14.45 -3.39 9.60
CA HIS A 80 15.67 -4.19 9.57
C HIS A 80 16.75 -3.58 8.65
N ALA A 81 16.36 -3.12 7.47
CA ALA A 81 17.28 -2.48 6.54
C ALA A 81 17.80 -1.15 7.12
N ILE A 82 16.96 -0.38 7.80
CA ILE A 82 17.36 0.86 8.48
C ILE A 82 18.41 0.60 9.55
N ALA A 83 18.24 -0.44 10.37
CA ALA A 83 19.25 -0.85 11.35
C ALA A 83 20.59 -1.20 10.66
N ALA A 84 20.57 -1.95 9.56
CA ALA A 84 21.79 -2.28 8.79
C ALA A 84 22.46 -1.04 8.16
N ILE A 85 21.68 -0.14 7.54
CA ILE A 85 22.16 1.11 6.96
C ILE A 85 22.82 1.98 8.04
N SER A 86 22.16 2.10 9.20
CA SER A 86 22.66 2.88 10.34
C SER A 86 24.00 2.35 10.84
N LYS A 87 24.20 1.03 10.80
CA LYS A 87 25.48 0.39 11.17
C LYS A 87 26.61 0.73 10.20
N CYS A 88 26.29 0.91 8.92
CA CYS A 88 27.27 1.24 7.88
C CYS A 88 27.59 2.73 7.78
N LYS A 89 26.87 3.60 8.51
CA LYS A 89 26.97 5.07 8.41
C LYS A 89 26.77 5.61 6.99
N HIS A 90 26.06 4.87 6.13
CA HIS A 90 25.65 5.39 4.83
C HIS A 90 24.48 6.36 5.00
N GLU A 91 24.36 7.30 4.08
CA GLU A 91 23.18 8.14 4.01
C GLU A 91 21.99 7.27 3.56
N ALA A 92 20.95 7.21 4.37
CA ALA A 92 19.82 6.35 4.09
C ALA A 92 19.15 6.68 2.74
N VAL A 93 19.27 7.95 2.30
CA VAL A 93 18.66 8.50 1.08
C VAL A 93 18.98 7.67 -0.18
N GLU A 94 20.16 7.03 -0.23
CA GLU A 94 20.62 6.22 -1.36
C GLU A 94 19.85 4.89 -1.53
N PHE A 95 19.24 4.40 -0.45
CA PHE A 95 18.58 3.10 -0.43
C PHE A 95 17.11 3.15 -0.82
N TYR A 96 16.49 4.33 -0.86
CA TYR A 96 15.12 4.51 -1.32
C TYR A 96 15.04 4.48 -2.85
N ALA A 97 13.90 4.03 -3.38
CA ALA A 97 13.59 4.19 -4.78
C ALA A 97 13.25 5.66 -5.13
N ASP A 98 13.45 6.02 -6.40
CA ASP A 98 13.36 7.40 -6.88
C ASP A 98 11.95 7.99 -6.73
N ASN A 99 10.91 7.18 -6.84
CA ASN A 99 9.50 7.56 -6.63
C ASN A 99 9.20 8.13 -5.22
N TYR A 100 10.13 7.99 -4.28
CA TYR A 100 10.02 8.53 -2.93
C TYR A 100 10.80 9.83 -2.71
N LYS A 101 11.61 10.24 -3.68
CA LYS A 101 12.39 11.48 -3.65
C LYS A 101 11.48 12.67 -3.97
N THR A 102 11.72 13.77 -3.26
CA THR A 102 10.96 15.01 -3.46
C THR A 102 11.14 15.58 -4.86
N THR A 103 12.31 15.41 -5.47
CA THR A 103 12.58 15.88 -6.84
C THR A 103 11.64 15.21 -7.85
N VAL A 104 11.51 13.89 -7.78
CA VAL A 104 10.61 13.11 -8.65
C VAL A 104 9.16 13.48 -8.38
N LEU A 105 8.79 13.68 -7.11
CA LEU A 105 7.45 14.14 -6.75
C LEU A 105 7.10 15.48 -7.42
N VAL A 106 8.02 16.45 -7.42
CA VAL A 106 7.80 17.76 -8.07
C VAL A 106 7.67 17.59 -9.58
N GLU A 107 8.52 16.78 -10.20
CA GLU A 107 8.49 16.49 -11.63
C GLU A 107 7.18 15.82 -12.05
N ASP A 108 6.71 14.82 -11.30
CA ASP A 108 5.46 14.10 -11.56
C ASP A 108 4.23 15.02 -11.55
N TYR A 109 4.24 16.03 -10.67
CA TYR A 109 3.14 17.01 -10.55
C TYR A 109 3.34 18.28 -11.37
N ALA A 110 4.49 18.46 -12.05
CA ALA A 110 4.76 19.65 -12.86
C ALA A 110 3.86 19.74 -14.12
N GLY A 111 3.33 18.59 -14.57
CA GLY A 111 2.46 18.52 -15.72
C GLY A 111 1.09 19.16 -15.50
N SER A 112 0.64 19.97 -16.46
CA SER A 112 -0.73 20.49 -16.46
C SER A 112 -1.69 19.45 -17.03
N ILE A 113 -2.66 19.00 -16.22
CA ILE A 113 -3.77 18.20 -16.74
C ILE A 113 -4.75 19.15 -17.40
N ARG A 114 -5.01 18.98 -18.70
CA ARG A 114 -6.01 19.75 -19.43
C ARG A 114 -7.36 19.05 -19.32
N LEU A 115 -8.43 19.84 -19.25
CA LEU A 115 -9.77 19.28 -19.41
C LEU A 115 -9.87 18.67 -20.80
N VAL A 116 -10.51 17.51 -20.86
CA VAL A 116 -10.90 16.96 -22.15
C VAL A 116 -11.96 17.91 -22.73
N GLY A 117 -11.74 18.34 -23.98
CA GLY A 117 -12.67 19.23 -24.68
C GLY A 117 -14.04 18.59 -24.88
N HIS A 118 -14.98 19.34 -25.44
CA HIS A 118 -16.31 18.77 -25.73
C HIS A 118 -16.18 17.62 -26.76
N PRO A 119 -16.92 16.50 -26.63
CA PRO A 119 -16.81 15.38 -27.59
C PRO A 119 -16.99 15.74 -29.06
N SER A 120 -17.72 16.82 -29.36
CA SER A 120 -17.87 17.36 -30.73
C SER A 120 -16.57 17.92 -31.33
N GLU A 121 -15.60 18.29 -30.49
CA GLU A 121 -14.29 18.82 -30.91
C GLU A 121 -13.26 17.71 -31.11
N TRP A 122 -13.60 16.46 -30.78
CA TRP A 122 -12.65 15.35 -30.84
C TRP A 122 -12.51 14.84 -32.28
N ASP A 123 -11.28 14.87 -32.79
CA ASP A 123 -10.93 14.19 -34.04
C ASP A 123 -10.70 12.70 -33.77
N ILE A 124 -11.79 11.93 -33.77
CA ILE A 124 -11.75 10.48 -33.53
C ILE A 124 -11.69 9.76 -34.88
N SER A 125 -10.59 9.03 -35.12
CA SER A 125 -10.41 8.18 -36.30
C SER A 125 -11.59 7.22 -36.49
N LEU A 126 -11.98 6.98 -37.76
CA LEU A 126 -13.06 6.06 -38.11
C LEU A 126 -12.85 4.65 -37.52
N HIS A 127 -11.61 4.18 -37.47
CA HIS A 127 -11.29 2.89 -36.86
C HIS A 127 -11.70 2.83 -35.38
N VAL A 128 -11.39 3.89 -34.61
CA VAL A 128 -11.75 3.99 -33.18
C VAL A 128 -13.27 4.12 -33.01
N LYS A 129 -13.95 4.90 -33.87
CA LYS A 129 -15.42 5.01 -33.85
C LYS A 129 -16.12 3.67 -34.10
N GLN A 130 -15.49 2.76 -34.82
CA GLN A 130 -16.01 1.42 -35.12
C GLN A 130 -15.75 0.40 -33.99
N ILE A 131 -14.90 0.71 -33.01
CA ILE A 131 -14.65 -0.17 -31.86
C ILE A 131 -15.91 -0.17 -30.98
N VAL A 132 -16.64 -1.27 -31.00
CA VAL A 132 -17.75 -1.52 -30.08
C VAL A 132 -17.21 -2.29 -28.87
N VAL A 133 -17.01 -1.60 -27.76
CA VAL A 133 -16.70 -2.24 -26.47
C VAL A 133 -18.02 -2.63 -25.80
N LEU A 134 -18.42 -3.89 -25.98
CA LEU A 134 -19.56 -4.42 -25.23
C LEU A 134 -19.10 -4.73 -23.79
N PRO A 135 -19.94 -4.44 -22.77
CA PRO A 135 -19.68 -4.98 -21.45
C PRO A 135 -19.57 -6.50 -21.55
N LEU A 136 -18.73 -7.10 -20.72
CA LEU A 136 -18.71 -8.56 -20.57
C LEU A 136 -20.15 -9.03 -20.35
N ALA A 137 -20.55 -10.06 -21.09
CA ALA A 137 -21.88 -10.64 -20.94
C ALA A 137 -22.11 -10.91 -19.45
N TRP A 138 -23.15 -10.29 -18.90
CA TRP A 138 -23.48 -10.45 -17.49
C TRP A 138 -23.76 -11.94 -17.22
N GLN A 139 -22.77 -12.62 -16.68
CA GLN A 139 -22.97 -13.95 -16.11
C GLN A 139 -23.60 -13.71 -14.75
N CYS A 140 -24.93 -13.81 -14.70
CA CYS A 140 -25.64 -13.83 -13.44
C CYS A 140 -25.08 -15.00 -12.63
N GLN A 141 -24.22 -14.71 -11.66
CA GLN A 141 -23.74 -15.75 -10.75
C GLN A 141 -24.99 -16.35 -10.11
N THR A 142 -25.17 -17.66 -10.25
CA THR A 142 -26.23 -18.40 -9.55
C THR A 142 -26.19 -17.93 -8.11
N ARG A 143 -27.27 -17.27 -7.67
CA ARG A 143 -27.35 -16.61 -6.37
C ARG A 143 -26.84 -17.61 -5.34
N LYS A 144 -25.69 -17.34 -4.71
CA LYS A 144 -25.17 -18.20 -3.65
C LYS A 144 -26.35 -18.46 -2.71
N PRO A 145 -26.69 -19.73 -2.41
CA PRO A 145 -27.74 -20.03 -1.44
C PRO A 145 -27.48 -19.16 -0.23
N ARG A 146 -28.48 -18.40 0.23
CA ARG A 146 -28.34 -17.54 1.40
C ARG A 146 -27.79 -18.39 2.55
N ARG A 147 -26.48 -18.29 2.81
CA ARG A 147 -25.87 -18.98 3.94
C ARG A 147 -26.45 -18.32 5.18
N LYS A 148 -26.99 -19.13 6.09
CA LYS A 148 -27.34 -18.65 7.43
C LYS A 148 -26.07 -18.05 8.01
N ARG A 149 -26.16 -16.83 8.54
CA ARG A 149 -25.06 -16.17 9.25
C ARG A 149 -24.50 -17.14 10.28
N ILE A 150 -23.20 -17.38 10.25
CA ILE A 150 -22.49 -18.10 11.31
C ILE A 150 -22.34 -17.10 12.46
N PRO A 151 -22.89 -17.38 13.66
CA PRO A 151 -22.73 -16.51 14.82
C PRO A 151 -21.26 -16.38 15.23
N LEU A 152 -20.84 -15.20 15.69
CA LEU A 152 -19.53 -15.01 16.30
C LEU A 152 -19.46 -15.72 17.67
N VAL A 153 -18.24 -15.97 18.16
CA VAL A 153 -18.03 -16.51 19.52
C VAL A 153 -18.71 -15.58 20.53
N GLY A 154 -19.73 -16.11 21.23
CA GLY A 154 -20.55 -15.37 22.20
C GLY A 154 -21.96 -14.98 21.72
N GLU A 155 -22.28 -15.12 20.43
CA GLU A 155 -23.64 -14.86 19.93
C GLU A 155 -24.55 -16.09 20.10
N SER A 156 -25.47 -16.05 21.06
CA SER A 156 -26.51 -17.08 21.20
C SER A 156 -27.64 -16.86 20.19
N SER A 157 -28.05 -17.91 19.46
CA SER A 157 -29.25 -17.83 18.62
C SER A 157 -30.50 -17.61 19.49
N ARG A 158 -31.34 -16.61 19.15
CA ARG A 158 -32.59 -16.38 19.88
C ARG A 158 -33.47 -17.63 19.84
N PRO A 159 -34.02 -18.09 20.98
CA PRO A 159 -34.88 -19.26 21.01
C PRO A 159 -36.14 -18.99 20.18
N ARG A 160 -36.46 -19.91 19.26
CA ARG A 160 -37.68 -19.82 18.46
C ARG A 160 -38.87 -20.19 19.34
N ARG A 161 -39.97 -19.45 19.17
CA ARG A 161 -41.25 -19.71 19.82
C ARG A 161 -42.11 -20.55 18.88
N CYS A 162 -42.83 -21.53 19.40
CA CYS A 162 -43.83 -22.27 18.64
C CYS A 162 -44.93 -21.30 18.18
N SER A 163 -45.26 -21.28 16.89
CA SER A 163 -46.30 -20.41 16.34
C SER A 163 -47.70 -20.76 16.83
N GLN A 164 -47.90 -22.01 17.27
CA GLN A 164 -49.20 -22.50 17.69
C GLN A 164 -49.46 -22.29 19.20
N CYS A 165 -48.46 -22.47 20.06
CA CYS A 165 -48.63 -22.34 21.51
C CYS A 165 -47.82 -21.22 22.17
N ASN A 166 -47.01 -20.48 21.40
CA ASN A 166 -46.17 -19.37 21.87
C ASN A 166 -45.20 -19.75 23.02
N ARG A 167 -44.88 -21.03 23.20
CA ARG A 167 -43.88 -21.53 24.17
C ARG A 167 -42.56 -21.85 23.49
N TYR A 168 -41.47 -21.83 24.27
CA TYR A 168 -40.14 -22.24 23.84
C TYR A 168 -39.97 -23.77 23.92
N ARG A 169 -38.94 -24.32 23.25
CA ARG A 169 -38.47 -25.73 23.27
C ARG A 169 -39.07 -26.72 22.28
N HIS A 170 -40.02 -26.35 21.42
CA HIS A 170 -40.46 -27.22 20.33
C HIS A 170 -40.75 -26.42 19.06
N ASN A 171 -40.50 -27.06 17.91
CA ASN A 171 -40.72 -26.49 16.58
C ASN A 171 -41.76 -27.32 15.84
N ARG A 172 -43.01 -27.25 16.31
CA ARG A 172 -44.24 -27.27 15.50
C ARG A 172 -45.39 -26.82 16.39
#